data_AF-A5DWV1-F1
#
_entry.id   AF-A5DWV1-F1
#
_cell.length_a   1.000
_cell.length_b   1.000
_cell.length_c   1.000
_cell.angle_alpha   90.00
_cell.angle_beta   90.00
_cell.angle_gamma   90.00
#
_symmetry.space_group_name_H-M   'P 1'
#
loop_
_entity.id
_entity.type
_entity.pdbx_description
1 polymer ?
#
loop_
_entity_poly.entity_id
_entity_poly.type
_entity_poly.pdbx_seq_one_letter_code
_entity_poly.pdbx_strand_id
1 'polypeptide(L)'
;MTGTFGTTPSEQVRLNLIHYNLWTEVTLHNDHIVSGLPPQELVPTDDDVDDDDDVVDKNKRREWVVCKRLLNTKLSVEEINTWFEEIKDITQREGDLKTPINESLNSQSKEDKTDKEPIISNQTDLTTTKTTNTPNKWTRIKNINGKDRVGRITIAMINDDGTIVYYFIHDGITKPRQN
;
A
#
# COMPACT_ATOMS: atom_id res chain seq x y z
N MET A 1 -7.48 33.34 23.74
CA MET A 1 -6.86 32.01 23.59
C MET A 1 -7.94 30.97 23.86
N THR A 2 -8.67 30.55 22.83
CA THR A 2 -9.75 29.55 22.94
C THR A 2 -9.19 28.20 22.54
N GLY A 3 -8.56 27.50 23.49
CA GLY A 3 -8.24 26.09 23.32
C GLY A 3 -9.54 25.29 23.42
N THR A 4 -10.11 24.90 22.30
CA THR A 4 -11.18 23.90 22.27
C THR A 4 -10.56 22.55 22.63
N PHE A 5 -10.73 22.11 23.87
CA PHE A 5 -10.26 20.82 24.41
C PHE A 5 -11.03 19.59 23.85
N GLY A 6 -11.51 19.66 22.62
CA GLY A 6 -12.11 18.49 21.95
C GLY A 6 -11.01 17.65 21.33
N THR A 7 -10.95 16.36 21.68
CA THR A 7 -10.11 15.39 20.96
C THR A 7 -10.46 15.43 19.48
N THR A 8 -9.44 15.45 18.61
CA THR A 8 -9.70 15.47 17.18
C THR A 8 -10.36 14.16 16.73
N PRO A 9 -11.09 14.15 15.59
CA PRO A 9 -11.69 12.93 15.06
C PRO A 9 -10.68 11.79 14.88
N SER A 10 -9.48 12.12 14.39
CA SER A 10 -8.38 11.17 14.20
C SER A 10 -7.79 10.66 15.50
N GLU A 11 -7.71 11.48 16.55
CA GLU A 11 -7.33 11.02 17.89
C GLU A 11 -8.36 10.05 18.47
N GLN A 12 -9.65 10.35 18.32
CA GLN A 12 -10.72 9.47 18.79
C GLN A 12 -10.66 8.10 18.09
N VAL A 13 -10.47 8.09 16.77
CA VAL A 13 -10.28 6.85 15.99
C VAL A 13 -9.02 6.13 16.43
N ARG A 14 -7.88 6.83 16.57
CA ARG A 14 -6.63 6.23 17.04
C ARG A 14 -6.80 5.55 18.39
N LEU A 15 -7.43 6.22 19.36
CA LEU A 15 -7.71 5.63 20.67
C LEU A 15 -8.64 4.43 20.55
N ASN A 16 -9.65 4.49 19.68
CA ASN A 16 -10.55 3.36 19.45
C ASN A 16 -9.83 2.14 18.84
N LEU A 17 -8.95 2.36 17.87
CA LEU A 17 -8.13 1.33 17.24
C LEU A 17 -7.21 0.65 18.27
N ILE A 18 -6.52 1.43 19.11
CA ILE A 18 -5.61 0.90 20.13
C ILE A 18 -6.36 0.14 21.23
N HIS A 19 -7.40 0.75 21.81
CA HIS A 19 -8.00 0.24 23.05
C HIS A 19 -9.13 -0.77 22.84
N TYR A 20 -9.86 -0.67 21.73
CA TYR A 20 -11.02 -1.54 21.47
C TYR A 20 -10.74 -2.56 20.36
N ASN A 21 -10.05 -2.15 19.29
CA ASN A 21 -9.68 -3.06 18.20
C ASN A 21 -8.31 -3.71 18.41
N LEU A 22 -7.58 -3.33 19.46
CA LEU A 22 -6.27 -3.87 19.84
C LEU A 22 -5.21 -3.76 18.73
N TRP A 23 -5.26 -2.70 17.93
CA TRP A 23 -4.25 -2.42 16.91
C TRP A 23 -2.93 -1.99 17.56
N THR A 24 -1.83 -2.37 16.92
CA THR A 24 -0.46 -1.98 17.29
C THR A 24 0.16 -1.05 16.24
N GLU A 25 1.26 -0.38 16.60
CA GLU A 25 1.97 0.56 15.71
C GLU A 25 1.06 1.62 15.04
N VAL A 26 0.07 2.11 15.81
CA VAL A 26 -0.91 3.08 15.31
C VAL A 26 -0.27 4.46 15.20
N THR A 27 -0.08 4.92 13.96
CA THR A 27 0.54 6.19 13.58
C THR A 27 -0.48 7.11 12.94
N LEU A 28 -0.49 8.37 13.36
CA LEU A 28 -1.31 9.43 12.78
C LEU A 28 -0.45 10.20 11.78
N HIS A 29 -0.90 10.29 10.52
CA HIS A 29 -0.13 10.88 9.42
C HIS A 29 -0.50 12.32 9.15
N ASN A 30 -1.81 12.59 9.18
CA ASN A 30 -2.40 13.91 9.03
C ASN A 30 -3.69 13.97 9.89
N ASP A 31 -4.47 15.04 9.75
CA ASP A 31 -5.66 15.26 10.58
C ASP A 31 -6.75 14.19 10.43
N HIS A 32 -6.69 13.36 9.38
CA HIS A 32 -7.76 12.43 9.03
C HIS A 32 -7.28 11.04 8.59
N ILE A 33 -5.98 10.75 8.53
CA ILE A 33 -5.43 9.46 8.11
C ILE A 33 -4.61 8.87 9.25
N VAL A 34 -4.97 7.64 9.60
CA VAL A 34 -4.32 6.82 10.61
C VAL A 34 -3.92 5.50 9.95
N SER A 35 -2.76 4.96 10.31
CA SER A 35 -2.37 3.61 9.90
C SER A 35 -1.89 2.79 11.09
N GLY A 36 -1.91 1.47 10.98
CA GLY A 36 -1.45 0.58 12.04
C GLY A 36 -1.52 -0.89 11.65
N LEU A 37 -1.25 -1.76 12.61
CA LEU A 37 -1.26 -3.21 12.45
C LEU A 37 -2.44 -3.80 13.23
N PRO A 38 -3.45 -4.37 12.54
CA PRO A 38 -4.53 -5.07 13.22
C PRO A 38 -4.02 -6.37 13.86
N PRO A 39 -4.65 -6.87 14.94
CA PRO A 39 -4.26 -8.13 15.58
C PRO A 39 -4.57 -9.37 14.72
N GLN A 40 -5.47 -9.24 13.74
CA GLN A 40 -5.86 -10.27 12.79
C GLN A 40 -6.15 -9.64 11.43
N GLU A 41 -5.96 -10.41 10.35
CA GLU A 41 -6.36 -10.02 9.00
C GLU A 41 -7.85 -9.61 8.96
N LEU A 42 -8.11 -8.40 8.45
CA LEU A 42 -9.45 -7.82 8.45
C LEU A 42 -10.40 -8.50 7.45
N VAL A 43 -9.85 -9.07 6.37
CA VAL A 43 -10.61 -9.68 5.28
C VAL A 43 -9.87 -10.93 4.77
N PRO A 44 -10.35 -12.14 5.05
CA PRO A 44 -9.69 -13.39 4.65
C PRO A 44 -9.62 -13.64 3.14
N THR A 45 -10.40 -12.87 2.35
CA THR A 45 -10.56 -13.03 0.91
C THR A 45 -9.66 -12.09 0.10
N ASP A 46 -8.78 -11.34 0.76
CA ASP A 46 -7.75 -10.58 0.08
C ASP A 46 -6.62 -11.53 -0.36
N ASP A 47 -6.96 -12.53 -1.19
CA ASP A 47 -6.02 -13.37 -1.93
C ASP A 47 -5.27 -12.59 -3.04
N ASP A 48 -5.20 -11.27 -2.90
CA ASP A 48 -4.52 -10.35 -3.79
C ASP A 48 -3.09 -10.03 -3.31
N VAL A 49 -2.57 -10.82 -2.36
CA VAL A 49 -1.15 -10.81 -2.01
C VAL A 49 -0.39 -11.52 -3.12
N ASP A 50 0.22 -10.69 -3.97
CA ASP A 50 1.39 -10.92 -4.79
C ASP A 50 1.93 -12.36 -4.82
N ASP A 51 1.77 -13.04 -5.96
CA ASP A 51 2.58 -14.21 -6.34
C ASP A 51 4.10 -13.88 -6.50
N ASP A 52 4.58 -12.75 -5.98
CA ASP A 52 6.01 -12.43 -5.92
C ASP A 52 6.56 -12.97 -4.59
N ASP A 53 7.61 -13.79 -4.73
CA ASP A 53 8.28 -14.71 -3.79
C ASP A 53 8.69 -14.20 -2.40
N ASP A 54 8.29 -13.01 -1.95
CA ASP A 54 8.59 -12.53 -0.60
C ASP A 54 7.48 -12.93 0.37
N VAL A 55 7.78 -13.93 1.20
CA VAL A 55 6.98 -14.42 2.33
C VAL A 55 6.89 -13.32 3.39
N VAL A 56 6.22 -12.21 3.08
CA VAL A 56 5.82 -11.22 4.07
C VAL A 56 4.69 -11.85 4.86
N ASP A 57 4.93 -12.05 6.15
CA ASP A 57 3.95 -12.51 7.13
C ASP A 57 2.63 -11.73 6.94
N LYS A 58 1.61 -12.41 6.40
CA LYS A 58 0.30 -11.81 6.07
C LYS A 58 -0.32 -11.10 7.28
N ASN A 59 0.07 -11.50 8.49
CA ASN A 59 -0.39 -10.92 9.75
C ASN A 59 0.26 -9.56 10.10
N LYS A 60 1.21 -9.06 9.31
CA LYS A 60 1.92 -7.79 9.56
C LYS A 60 1.65 -6.73 8.50
N ARG A 61 0.58 -6.88 7.73
CA ARG A 61 0.20 -5.86 6.76
C ARG A 61 -0.31 -4.62 7.49
N ARG A 62 0.29 -3.47 7.15
CA ARG A 62 -0.19 -2.16 7.61
C ARG A 62 -1.49 -1.81 6.91
N GLU A 63 -2.49 -1.49 7.71
CA GLU A 63 -3.81 -1.09 7.25
C GLU A 63 -3.99 0.43 7.40
N TRP A 64 -4.75 1.02 6.48
CA TRP A 64 -5.00 2.46 6.42
C TRP A 64 -6.45 2.77 6.78
N VAL A 65 -6.64 3.73 7.68
CA VAL A 65 -7.93 4.18 8.20
C VAL A 65 -8.09 5.68 7.97
N VAL A 66 -9.14 6.06 7.23
CA VAL A 66 -9.52 7.45 6.98
C VAL A 66 -10.65 7.84 7.92
N CYS A 67 -10.44 8.88 8.71
CA CYS A 67 -11.34 9.42 9.71
C CYS A 67 -12.24 10.47 9.06
N LYS A 68 -13.55 10.25 9.06
CA LYS A 68 -14.52 11.20 8.53
C LYS A 68 -15.63 11.43 9.54
N ARG A 69 -15.93 12.70 9.83
CA ARG A 69 -17.14 13.03 10.59
C ARG A 69 -18.38 12.80 9.74
N LEU A 70 -19.42 12.22 10.34
CA LEU A 70 -20.73 12.09 9.71
C LEU A 70 -21.47 13.43 9.72
N LEU A 71 -20.91 14.42 9.04
CA LEU A 71 -21.65 15.60 8.65
C LEU A 71 -22.58 15.17 7.50
N ASN A 72 -23.78 15.74 7.36
CA ASN A 72 -24.79 15.39 6.34
C ASN A 72 -24.32 15.57 4.86
N THR A 73 -23.02 15.71 4.63
CA THR A 73 -22.35 15.73 3.33
C THR A 73 -22.23 14.32 2.76
N LYS A 74 -22.66 14.16 1.50
CA LYS A 74 -22.46 12.91 0.76
C LYS A 74 -20.97 12.70 0.49
N LEU A 75 -20.50 11.47 0.69
CA LEU A 75 -19.16 11.05 0.30
C LEU A 75 -19.06 10.96 -1.23
N SER A 76 -18.17 11.73 -1.85
CA SER A 76 -17.96 11.71 -3.30
C SER A 76 -16.85 10.73 -3.68
N VAL A 77 -16.91 10.20 -4.90
CA VAL A 77 -15.85 9.32 -5.43
C VAL A 77 -14.54 10.10 -5.61
N GLU A 78 -14.62 11.38 -5.95
CA GLU A 78 -13.46 12.25 -6.04
C GLU A 78 -12.74 12.39 -4.69
N GLU A 79 -13.49 12.62 -3.60
CA GLU A 79 -12.94 12.67 -2.24
C GLU A 79 -12.26 11.34 -1.87
N ILE A 80 -12.90 10.21 -2.17
CA ILE A 80 -12.30 8.89 -1.94
C ILE A 80 -10.97 8.75 -2.69
N ASN A 81 -10.94 9.14 -3.97
CA ASN A 81 -9.74 9.06 -4.79
C ASN A 81 -8.60 9.92 -4.23
N THR A 82 -8.90 11.10 -3.67
CA THR A 82 -7.87 11.93 -3.05
C THR A 82 -7.19 11.21 -1.88
N TRP A 83 -7.94 10.46 -1.06
CA TRP A 83 -7.34 9.71 0.04
C TRP A 83 -6.42 8.58 -0.42
N PHE A 84 -6.77 7.88 -1.52
CA PHE A 84 -5.90 6.86 -2.08
C PHE A 84 -4.57 7.44 -2.59
N GLU A 85 -4.61 8.61 -3.24
CA GLU A 85 -3.38 9.29 -3.68
C GLU A 85 -2.57 9.82 -2.46
N GLU A 86 -3.22 10.39 -1.45
CA GLU A 86 -2.54 10.82 -0.23
C GLU A 86 -1.82 9.66 0.48
N ILE A 87 -2.46 8.49 0.56
CA ILE A 87 -1.87 7.29 1.17
C ILE A 87 -0.69 6.79 0.35
N LYS A 88 -0.80 6.82 -0.98
CA LYS A 88 0.31 6.47 -1.86
C LYS A 88 1.50 7.39 -1.64
N ASP A 89 1.28 8.70 -1.53
CA ASP A 89 2.34 9.67 -1.24
C ASP A 89 2.95 9.48 0.15
N ILE A 90 2.15 9.11 1.17
CA ILE A 90 2.67 8.75 2.50
C ILE A 90 3.54 7.49 2.41
N THR A 91 3.06 6.46 1.72
CA THR A 91 3.74 5.16 1.60
C THR A 91 5.09 5.30 0.90
N GLN A 92 5.17 6.10 -0.16
CA GLN A 92 6.43 6.38 -0.85
C GLN A 92 7.44 7.07 0.08
N ARG A 93 7.01 8.07 0.85
CA ARG A 93 7.87 8.74 1.84
C ARG A 93 8.39 7.80 2.91
N GLU A 94 7.57 6.88 3.41
CA GLU A 94 8.00 5.90 4.42
C GLU A 94 8.91 4.80 3.85
N GLY A 95 8.70 4.41 2.59
CA GLY A 95 9.53 3.43 1.89
C GLY A 95 10.97 3.92 1.69
N ASP A 96 11.13 5.19 1.34
CA ASP A 96 12.46 5.80 1.14
C ASP A 96 13.27 5.93 2.44
N LEU A 97 12.61 5.93 3.60
CA LEU A 97 13.26 5.99 4.92
C LEU A 97 13.75 4.63 5.44
N LYS A 98 13.44 3.53 4.76
CA LYS A 98 13.80 2.15 5.17
C LYS A 98 14.91 1.51 4.34
N THR A 99 15.77 2.28 3.66
CA THR A 99 16.98 1.70 3.05
C THR A 99 17.96 1.25 4.16
N PRO A 100 18.48 0.00 4.13
CA PRO A 100 19.34 -0.51 5.17
C PRO A 100 20.67 0.25 5.23
N ILE A 101 20.96 0.84 6.39
CA ILE A 101 22.32 1.21 6.79
C ILE A 101 23.07 -0.12 6.97
N ASN A 102 23.71 -0.62 5.92
CA ASN A 102 24.75 -1.65 5.96
C ASN A 102 25.39 -1.77 4.58
N GLU A 103 26.26 -0.82 4.21
CA GLU A 103 27.42 -1.09 3.34
C GLU A 103 28.26 0.18 3.19
N SER A 104 29.18 0.39 4.14
CA SER A 104 30.34 1.26 3.94
C SER A 104 31.39 0.91 4.99
N LEU A 105 32.12 -0.19 4.75
CA LEU A 105 33.51 -0.41 5.14
C LEU A 105 33.89 -1.86 4.77
N ASN A 106 34.32 -2.09 3.53
CA ASN A 106 35.69 -2.57 3.31
C ASN A 106 36.06 -2.48 1.83
N SER A 107 37.02 -1.61 1.52
CA SER A 107 37.80 -1.67 0.28
C SER A 107 39.12 -2.34 0.62
N GLN A 108 39.42 -3.49 0.00
CA GLN A 108 40.81 -3.87 -0.29
C GLN A 108 40.88 -4.93 -1.40
N SER A 109 41.12 -4.40 -2.61
CA SER A 109 42.06 -4.86 -3.64
C SER A 109 42.65 -6.27 -3.60
N LYS A 110 42.64 -6.93 -4.77
CA LYS A 110 43.86 -7.41 -5.44
C LYS A 110 43.65 -7.71 -6.94
N GLU A 111 44.59 -7.19 -7.73
CA GLU A 111 44.93 -7.48 -9.15
C GLU A 111 45.22 -8.99 -9.35
N ASP A 112 45.34 -9.61 -10.54
CA ASP A 112 45.88 -9.17 -11.83
C ASP A 112 45.72 -10.30 -12.90
N LYS A 113 45.84 -9.93 -14.20
CA LYS A 113 46.26 -10.74 -15.39
C LYS A 113 45.29 -11.83 -15.93
N THR A 114 45.07 -12.04 -17.25
CA THR A 114 45.81 -11.69 -18.48
C THR A 114 44.92 -11.94 -19.72
N ASP A 115 44.92 -11.00 -20.66
CA ASP A 115 44.94 -11.07 -22.13
C ASP A 115 44.21 -12.18 -22.92
N LYS A 116 43.31 -11.77 -23.82
CA LYS A 116 43.30 -12.07 -25.27
C LYS A 116 42.16 -11.36 -26.03
N GLU A 117 42.52 -10.44 -26.92
CA GLU A 117 41.71 -9.86 -28.01
C GLU A 117 41.98 -10.62 -29.35
N PRO A 118 41.40 -10.27 -30.53
CA PRO A 118 40.03 -9.82 -30.85
C PRO A 118 39.46 -10.53 -32.11
N ILE A 119 38.14 -10.60 -32.34
CA ILE A 119 37.60 -10.82 -33.71
C ILE A 119 36.33 -9.98 -33.93
N ILE A 120 36.44 -9.06 -34.89
CA ILE A 120 35.35 -8.32 -35.54
C ILE A 120 34.70 -9.25 -36.58
N SER A 121 33.37 -9.38 -36.58
CA SER A 121 32.64 -9.59 -37.83
C SER A 121 31.26 -8.93 -37.79
N ASN A 122 31.08 -7.99 -38.70
CA ASN A 122 29.80 -7.46 -39.12
C ASN A 122 28.92 -8.58 -39.70
N GLN A 123 27.65 -8.65 -39.30
CA GLN A 123 26.56 -9.01 -40.19
C GLN A 123 25.20 -8.67 -39.57
N THR A 124 24.51 -7.77 -40.27
CA THR A 124 23.06 -7.65 -40.29
C THR A 124 22.43 -9.01 -40.56
N ASP A 125 21.56 -9.48 -39.69
CA ASP A 125 20.56 -10.47 -40.07
C ASP A 125 19.26 -10.22 -39.30
N LEU A 126 18.21 -9.93 -40.07
CA LEU A 126 16.83 -10.04 -39.64
C LEU A 126 16.56 -11.50 -39.26
N THR A 127 16.69 -11.85 -37.98
CA THR A 127 16.13 -13.10 -37.48
C THR A 127 14.72 -12.85 -37.00
N THR A 128 13.79 -13.14 -37.91
CA THR A 128 12.39 -13.51 -37.68
C THR A 128 12.29 -14.51 -36.53
N THR A 129 12.13 -14.02 -35.29
CA THR A 129 11.65 -14.85 -34.19
C THR A 129 10.15 -15.01 -34.33
N LYS A 130 9.79 -16.11 -34.99
CA LYS A 130 8.52 -16.84 -34.91
C LYS A 130 7.63 -16.34 -33.77
N THR A 131 6.57 -15.61 -34.13
CA THR A 131 5.40 -15.41 -33.30
C THR A 131 4.79 -16.79 -33.04
N THR A 132 5.19 -17.43 -31.94
CA THR A 132 4.41 -18.49 -31.34
C THR A 132 3.07 -17.87 -30.99
N ASN A 133 2.06 -18.24 -31.75
CA ASN A 133 0.66 -17.90 -31.56
C ASN A 133 0.19 -18.56 -30.25
N THR A 134 0.62 -18.03 -29.11
CA THR A 134 0.04 -18.35 -27.82
C THR A 134 -1.36 -17.76 -27.83
N PRO A 135 -2.42 -18.59 -27.69
CA PRO A 135 -3.78 -18.07 -27.61
C PRO A 135 -3.87 -17.08 -26.46
N ASN A 136 -4.59 -15.97 -26.69
CA ASN A 136 -4.85 -14.86 -25.76
C ASN A 136 -4.72 -15.27 -24.28
N LYS A 137 -3.55 -15.06 -23.70
CA LYS A 137 -3.34 -15.29 -22.27
C LYS A 137 -4.00 -14.11 -21.55
N TRP A 138 -5.22 -14.30 -21.08
CA TRP A 138 -5.90 -13.35 -20.22
C TRP A 138 -5.11 -13.24 -18.92
N THR A 139 -4.33 -12.18 -18.79
CA THR A 139 -3.70 -11.82 -17.53
C THR A 139 -4.67 -10.98 -16.72
N ARG A 140 -4.86 -11.34 -15.44
CA ARG A 140 -5.55 -10.46 -14.49
C ARG A 140 -4.81 -9.13 -14.47
N ILE A 141 -5.49 -8.03 -14.78
CA ILE A 141 -4.92 -6.69 -14.63
C ILE A 141 -4.72 -6.47 -13.14
N LYS A 142 -3.47 -6.56 -12.68
CA LYS A 142 -3.08 -6.17 -11.32
C LYS A 142 -3.07 -4.64 -11.26
N ASN A 143 -3.73 -4.07 -10.25
CA ASN A 143 -3.82 -2.64 -9.97
C ASN A 143 -4.07 -1.77 -11.21
N ILE A 144 -5.33 -1.74 -11.66
CA ILE A 144 -5.79 -0.89 -12.78
C ILE A 144 -5.47 0.60 -12.53
N ASN A 145 -5.30 0.98 -11.26
CA ASN A 145 -5.13 2.36 -10.80
C ASN A 145 -3.67 2.71 -10.40
N GLY A 146 -2.70 1.81 -10.65
CA GLY A 146 -1.26 2.10 -10.47
C GLY A 146 -0.56 1.16 -9.49
N LYS A 147 0.73 0.86 -9.75
CA LYS A 147 1.52 -0.15 -9.04
C LYS A 147 1.67 0.10 -7.52
N ASP A 148 1.63 1.37 -7.09
CA ASP A 148 1.95 1.79 -5.72
C ASP A 148 0.72 2.24 -4.91
N ARG A 149 -0.49 2.05 -5.45
CA ARG A 149 -1.73 2.44 -4.79
C ARG A 149 -2.26 1.29 -3.95
N VAL A 150 -2.70 1.58 -2.73
CA VAL A 150 -3.29 0.55 -1.85
C VAL A 150 -4.59 0.02 -2.45
N GLY A 151 -4.78 -1.30 -2.46
CA GLY A 151 -5.99 -1.92 -3.02
C GLY A 151 -7.26 -1.70 -2.18
N ARG A 152 -7.12 -1.24 -0.94
CA ARG A 152 -8.24 -0.97 -0.01
C ARG A 152 -7.84 0.07 1.03
N ILE A 153 -8.84 0.83 1.47
CA ILE A 153 -8.79 1.66 2.68
C ILE A 153 -9.99 1.34 3.59
N THR A 154 -9.87 1.59 4.88
CA THR A 154 -10.99 1.56 5.84
C THR A 154 -11.42 2.99 6.12
N ILE A 155 -12.71 3.29 6.12
CA ILE A 155 -13.24 4.58 6.57
C ILE A 155 -13.82 4.41 7.97
N ALA A 156 -13.36 5.22 8.90
CA ALA A 156 -13.95 5.39 10.22
C ALA A 156 -14.90 6.60 10.20
N MET A 157 -16.20 6.33 10.15
CA MET A 157 -17.24 7.35 10.25
C MET A 157 -17.58 7.62 11.70
N ILE A 158 -17.39 8.86 12.13
CA ILE A 158 -17.51 9.29 13.52
C ILE A 158 -18.77 10.12 13.68
N ASN A 159 -19.65 9.68 14.59
CA ASN A 159 -20.86 10.37 14.98
C ASN A 159 -20.61 11.33 16.14
N ASP A 160 -21.54 12.27 16.35
CA ASP A 160 -21.47 13.25 17.45
C ASP A 160 -21.66 12.62 18.84
N ASP A 161 -22.23 11.41 18.92
CA ASP A 161 -22.40 10.65 20.16
C ASP A 161 -21.15 9.83 20.55
N GLY A 162 -20.08 9.91 19.75
CA GLY A 162 -18.84 9.17 19.96
C GLY A 162 -18.81 7.78 19.31
N THR A 163 -19.89 7.35 18.66
CA THR A 163 -19.93 6.09 17.90
C THR A 163 -19.05 6.17 16.67
N ILE A 164 -18.26 5.12 16.42
CA ILE A 164 -17.42 4.98 15.23
C ILE A 164 -17.87 3.75 14.45
N VAL A 165 -18.13 3.93 13.15
CA VAL A 165 -18.50 2.85 12.24
C VAL A 165 -17.43 2.70 11.16
N TYR A 166 -16.98 1.47 10.95
CA TYR A 166 -15.92 1.16 9.98
C TYR A 166 -16.50 0.55 8.70
N TYR A 167 -16.07 1.06 7.54
CA TYR A 167 -16.42 0.55 6.21
C TYR A 167 -15.18 0.31 5.37
N PHE A 168 -15.16 -0.80 4.63
CA PHE A 168 -14.11 -1.04 3.64
C PHE A 168 -14.47 -0.40 2.31
N ILE A 169 -13.50 0.32 1.73
CA ILE A 169 -13.56 0.80 0.35
C ILE A 169 -12.39 0.19 -0.41
N HIS A 170 -12.72 -0.50 -1.49
CA HIS A 170 -11.74 -1.08 -2.38
C HIS A 170 -11.46 -0.17 -3.57
N ASP A 171 -10.23 -0.25 -4.05
CA ASP A 171 -9.78 0.48 -5.22
C ASP A 171 -10.19 -0.25 -6.50
N GLY A 172 -11.34 0.13 -7.06
CA GLY A 172 -11.89 -0.46 -8.29
C GLY A 172 -12.92 -1.56 -8.05
N ILE A 173 -12.96 -2.55 -8.94
CA ILE A 173 -13.99 -3.61 -8.95
C ILE A 173 -13.50 -4.81 -8.14
N THR A 174 -14.25 -5.18 -7.11
CA THR A 174 -14.01 -6.39 -6.32
C THR A 174 -14.99 -7.52 -6.66
N LYS A 175 -14.56 -8.75 -6.39
CA LYS A 175 -15.47 -9.91 -6.47
C LYS A 175 -16.59 -9.72 -5.44
N PRO A 176 -17.87 -9.83 -5.85
CA PRO A 176 -18.97 -9.74 -4.90
C PRO A 176 -18.85 -10.88 -3.87
N ARG A 177 -19.02 -10.55 -2.59
CA ARG A 177 -19.11 -11.56 -1.54
C ARG A 177 -20.42 -12.31 -1.68
N GLN A 178 -20.35 -13.63 -1.89
CA GLN A 178 -21.48 -14.51 -1.68
C GLN A 178 -21.54 -14.84 -0.18
N ASN A 179 -22.66 -14.50 0.45
CA ASN A 179 -22.96 -14.86 1.83
C ASN A 179 -23.55 -16.27 1.91
#